data_AF-A0A5C6FMC3-F1
#
_entry.id   AF-A0A5C6FMC3-F1
#
_cell.length_a   1.000
_cell.length_b   1.000
_cell.length_c   1.000
_cell.angle_alpha   90.00
_cell.angle_beta   90.00
_cell.angle_gamma   90.00
#
_symmetry.space_group_name_H-M   'P 1'
#
loop_
_entity.id
_entity.type
_entity.pdbx_description
1 polymer ?
#
loop_
_entity_poly.entity_id
_entity_poly.type
_entity_poly.pdbx_seq_one_letter_code
_entity_poly.pdbx_strand_id
1 'polypeptide(L)'
;MPIRHSSQRSRLSPAVTILVGLALAISISSRCFADAPQAADDAVAPDTVIDEAFARSSQGFSSDELLVRDDLRADFLKAVAQGTGLQDTSKWSDDQRRQLFLRLLGLRKAGKLTTSATRRAQPIDSDVQVIAEMAGRAVMDRHRMTTDQLLADPRTYRELTEEARKLSPDVDAYAIRRTLLRLRKTRRLRPELVLQVADWQRKVTTYSLDELKQTDVPKRPGVYLFKDASGYLYIGEAVNLAERLKQHFDGSHNAALAAMLQSPRSENVSVELHVFAADSPASKSAMRRAYESELIRSRSPKYNVRP
;
A
#
# COMPACT_ATOMS: atom_id res chain seq x y z
N MET A 1 -38.67 -66.37 -6.80
CA MET A 1 -37.79 -67.41 -7.38
C MET A 1 -36.37 -66.89 -7.38
N PRO A 2 -35.39 -67.72 -7.05
CA PRO A 2 -34.92 -67.85 -5.67
C PRO A 2 -33.37 -67.66 -5.64
N ILE A 3 -32.54 -67.79 -4.60
CA ILE A 3 -32.41 -68.71 -3.45
C ILE A 3 -31.38 -68.02 -2.53
N ARG A 4 -31.75 -67.68 -1.29
CA ARG A 4 -31.34 -68.29 0.01
C ARG A 4 -29.88 -67.99 0.43
N HIS A 5 -29.46 -67.94 1.68
CA HIS A 5 -29.92 -68.44 2.99
C HIS A 5 -29.39 -67.43 4.04
N SER A 6 -30.15 -66.88 4.99
CA SER A 6 -30.72 -67.46 6.22
C SER A 6 -29.72 -68.12 7.18
N SER A 7 -29.52 -67.53 8.36
CA SER A 7 -29.57 -68.17 9.71
C SER A 7 -29.13 -67.10 10.73
N GLN A 8 -29.97 -66.60 11.66
CA GLN A 8 -30.37 -67.19 12.95
C GLN A 8 -29.19 -67.89 13.67
N ARG A 9 -28.86 -67.71 14.95
CA ARG A 9 -29.42 -67.08 16.15
C ARG A 9 -28.23 -66.92 17.10
N SER A 10 -28.27 -65.96 18.02
CA SER A 10 -28.31 -66.22 19.48
C SER A 10 -27.78 -65.03 20.26
N ARG A 11 -28.52 -64.73 21.32
CA ARG A 11 -28.28 -63.68 22.31
C ARG A 11 -27.03 -64.00 23.11
N LEU A 12 -26.35 -62.96 23.60
CA LEU A 12 -25.81 -62.81 24.96
C LEU A 12 -25.09 -61.44 25.05
N SER A 13 -25.69 -60.47 25.74
CA SER A 13 -24.95 -59.45 26.52
C SER A 13 -24.55 -60.11 27.85
N PRO A 14 -23.52 -59.66 28.60
CA PRO A 14 -23.09 -58.26 28.73
C PRO A 14 -21.56 -58.06 28.83
N ALA A 15 -21.05 -56.93 28.35
CA ALA A 15 -19.83 -56.35 28.91
C ALA A 15 -19.69 -54.90 28.45
N VAL A 16 -19.62 -54.04 29.44
CA VAL A 16 -19.17 -52.66 29.35
C VAL A 16 -17.78 -52.65 28.70
N THR A 17 -17.73 -52.25 27.43
CA THR A 17 -16.49 -51.80 26.80
C THR A 17 -16.69 -50.32 26.51
N ILE A 18 -16.06 -49.51 27.36
CA ILE A 18 -15.86 -48.09 27.15
C ILE A 18 -15.12 -47.96 25.82
N LEU A 19 -15.86 -47.61 24.77
CA LEU A 19 -15.26 -47.18 23.52
C LEU A 19 -14.74 -45.76 23.78
N VAL A 20 -13.51 -45.68 24.28
CA VAL A 20 -12.66 -44.51 24.07
C VAL A 20 -12.50 -44.42 22.56
N GLY A 21 -13.43 -43.71 21.93
CA GLY A 21 -13.24 -43.21 20.58
C GLY A 21 -11.94 -42.43 20.62
N LEU A 22 -10.92 -43.01 20.00
CA LEU A 22 -9.66 -42.37 19.68
C LEU A 22 -10.02 -41.15 18.82
N ALA A 23 -10.34 -40.04 19.49
CA ALA A 23 -10.22 -38.74 18.90
C ALA A 23 -8.76 -38.68 18.49
N LEU A 24 -8.50 -38.84 17.20
CA LEU A 24 -7.30 -38.32 16.58
C LEU A 24 -7.44 -36.80 16.74
N ALA A 25 -7.15 -36.32 17.95
CA ALA A 25 -6.62 -35.00 18.13
C ALA A 25 -5.34 -35.02 17.30
N ILE A 26 -5.46 -34.64 16.03
CA ILE A 26 -4.42 -33.88 15.38
C ILE A 26 -4.30 -32.67 16.29
N SER A 27 -3.48 -32.82 17.34
CA SER A 27 -2.69 -31.73 17.82
C SER A 27 -1.99 -31.25 16.56
N ILE A 28 -2.61 -30.28 15.90
CA ILE A 28 -1.86 -29.18 15.36
C ILE A 28 -1.23 -28.63 16.62
N SER A 29 -0.12 -29.25 17.02
CA SER A 29 0.89 -28.58 17.80
C SER A 29 0.99 -27.27 17.07
N SER A 30 0.56 -26.22 17.74
CA SER A 30 1.17 -24.93 17.57
C SER A 30 2.66 -25.21 17.67
N ARG A 31 3.26 -25.60 16.55
CA ARG A 31 4.58 -25.17 16.17
C ARG A 31 4.37 -23.67 16.06
N CYS A 32 4.35 -23.04 17.25
CA CYS A 32 5.16 -21.88 17.55
C CYS A 32 6.19 -21.84 16.47
N PHE A 33 6.04 -20.86 15.59
CA PHE A 33 7.09 -20.46 14.68
C PHE A 33 8.38 -20.58 15.48
N ALA A 34 9.09 -21.68 15.23
CA ALA A 34 10.38 -21.90 15.81
C ALA A 34 11.17 -20.69 15.38
N ASP A 35 11.73 -20.01 16.37
CA ASP A 35 12.53 -18.82 16.24
C ASP A 35 13.30 -18.88 14.92
N ALA A 36 12.85 -18.09 13.95
CA ALA A 36 13.77 -17.61 12.93
C ALA A 36 14.93 -17.04 13.74
N PRO A 37 16.19 -17.42 13.45
CA PRO A 37 17.31 -17.03 14.27
C PRO A 37 17.23 -15.52 14.44
N GLN A 38 16.98 -15.11 15.68
CA GLN A 38 16.98 -13.72 16.09
C GLN A 38 18.43 -13.29 15.88
N ALA A 39 18.70 -12.72 14.70
CA ALA A 39 20.00 -12.17 14.39
C ALA A 39 20.22 -11.04 15.39
N ALA A 40 21.01 -11.34 16.41
CA ALA A 40 21.48 -10.37 17.37
C ALA A 40 22.26 -9.27 16.61
N ASP A 41 22.02 -8.02 17.00
CA ASP A 41 22.71 -6.77 16.61
C ASP A 41 22.38 -6.09 15.26
N ASP A 42 21.09 -5.81 15.00
CA ASP A 42 20.62 -4.82 13.99
C ASP A 42 20.05 -3.54 14.65
N ALA A 43 20.68 -3.04 15.71
CA ALA A 43 20.24 -1.80 16.35
C ALA A 43 20.49 -0.58 15.43
N VAL A 44 19.44 -0.10 14.76
CA VAL A 44 19.45 1.22 14.11
C VAL A 44 19.82 2.27 15.16
N ALA A 45 20.72 3.19 14.81
CA ALA A 45 21.17 4.24 15.72
C ALA A 45 19.99 4.93 16.43
N PRO A 46 20.11 5.27 17.73
CA PRO A 46 19.06 5.96 18.47
C PRO A 46 18.59 7.24 17.77
N ASP A 47 17.32 7.60 17.96
CA ASP A 47 16.73 8.81 17.35
C ASP A 47 17.53 10.09 17.66
N THR A 48 18.08 10.19 18.88
CA THR A 48 18.93 11.31 19.30
C THR A 48 20.21 11.39 18.46
N VAL A 49 20.87 10.25 18.23
CA VAL A 49 22.06 10.16 17.39
C VAL A 49 21.74 10.54 15.94
N ILE A 50 20.58 10.13 15.43
CA ILE A 50 20.15 10.47 14.07
C ILE A 50 19.88 11.98 13.94
N ASP A 51 19.20 12.59 14.91
CA ASP A 51 18.94 14.04 14.92
C ASP A 51 20.23 14.85 15.02
N GLU A 52 21.14 14.48 15.93
CA GLU A 52 22.45 15.12 16.07
C GLU A 52 23.34 14.94 14.83
N ALA A 53 23.30 13.77 14.21
CA ALA A 53 24.00 13.52 12.96
C ALA A 53 23.45 14.41 11.84
N PHE A 54 22.12 14.52 11.73
CA PHE A 54 21.47 15.41 10.78
C PHE A 54 21.85 16.88 11.02
N ALA A 55 21.86 17.34 12.27
CA ALA A 55 22.26 18.69 12.64
C ALA A 55 23.67 19.02 12.15
N ARG A 56 24.62 18.09 12.32
CA ARG A 56 26.02 18.26 11.94
C ARG A 56 26.27 18.13 10.44
N SER A 57 25.51 17.29 9.73
CA SER A 57 25.80 16.93 8.34
C SER A 57 24.91 17.62 7.30
N SER A 58 23.78 18.22 7.70
CA SER A 58 22.81 18.79 6.77
C SER A 58 23.33 20.00 5.99
N GLN A 59 24.38 20.67 6.50
CA GLN A 59 24.92 21.93 5.96
C GLN A 59 23.84 23.00 5.76
N GLY A 60 22.79 22.99 6.60
CA GLY A 60 21.63 23.89 6.51
C GLY A 60 20.56 23.46 5.50
N PHE A 61 20.74 22.36 4.77
CA PHE A 61 19.73 21.82 3.86
C PHE A 61 18.70 20.94 4.57
N SER A 62 17.55 20.71 3.93
CA SER A 62 16.50 19.85 4.48
C SER A 62 16.84 18.36 4.43
N SER A 63 16.14 17.54 5.21
CA SER A 63 16.26 16.07 5.13
C SER A 63 15.92 15.50 3.74
N ASP A 64 14.98 16.14 3.01
CA ASP A 64 14.66 15.80 1.62
C ASP A 64 15.89 16.03 0.72
N GLU A 65 16.62 17.13 0.92
CA GLU A 65 17.79 17.49 0.12
C GLU A 65 18.99 16.59 0.45
N LEU A 66 19.20 16.29 1.74
CA LEU A 66 20.19 15.31 2.18
C LEU A 66 19.98 13.96 1.51
N LEU A 67 18.73 13.52 1.33
CA LEU A 67 18.43 12.23 0.73
C LEU A 67 18.90 12.12 -0.74
N VAL A 68 18.94 13.22 -1.48
CA VAL A 68 19.22 13.21 -2.93
C VAL A 68 20.65 13.64 -3.30
N ARG A 69 21.41 14.17 -2.33
CA ARG A 69 22.77 14.66 -2.51
C ARG A 69 23.80 13.67 -1.98
N ASP A 70 24.70 13.19 -2.82
CA ASP A 70 25.68 12.17 -2.46
C ASP A 70 26.65 12.64 -1.35
N ASP A 71 27.07 13.90 -1.40
CA ASP A 71 27.92 14.52 -0.38
C ASP A 71 27.24 14.55 0.99
N LEU A 72 26.00 15.05 1.06
CA LEU A 72 25.24 15.12 2.32
C LEU A 72 24.89 13.74 2.87
N ARG A 73 24.62 12.75 2.01
CA ARG A 73 24.42 11.35 2.42
C ARG A 73 25.67 10.78 3.07
N ALA A 74 26.83 10.98 2.44
CA ALA A 74 28.09 10.48 2.95
C ALA A 74 28.45 11.13 4.29
N ASP A 75 28.27 12.45 4.40
CA ASP A 75 28.52 13.20 5.64
C ASP A 75 27.57 12.75 6.76
N PHE A 76 26.30 12.50 6.43
CA PHE A 76 25.32 11.99 7.40
C PHE A 76 25.72 10.62 7.94
N LEU A 77 26.08 9.67 7.08
CA LEU A 77 26.49 8.34 7.52
C LEU A 77 27.75 8.40 8.40
N LYS A 78 28.73 9.26 8.05
CA LYS A 78 29.91 9.51 8.90
C LYS A 78 29.53 10.09 10.25
N ALA A 79 28.61 11.05 10.30
CA ALA A 79 28.17 11.67 11.54
C ALA A 79 27.40 10.69 12.45
N VAL A 80 26.57 9.81 11.87
CA VAL A 80 25.92 8.72 12.61
C VAL A 80 26.97 7.77 13.19
N ALA A 81 27.95 7.36 12.38
CA ALA A 81 29.01 6.44 12.80
C ALA A 81 29.82 7.00 13.99
N GLN A 82 30.18 8.28 13.93
CA GLN A 82 30.82 8.98 15.04
C GLN A 82 29.94 9.01 16.31
N GLY A 83 28.63 9.18 16.17
CA GLY A 83 27.70 9.21 17.30
C GLY A 83 27.41 7.84 17.91
N THR A 84 27.60 6.75 17.16
CA THR A 84 27.47 5.37 17.66
C THR A 84 28.80 4.73 18.07
N GLY A 85 29.93 5.43 17.90
CA GLY A 85 31.27 4.89 18.16
C GLY A 85 31.77 3.91 17.10
N LEU A 86 31.05 3.75 15.98
CA LEU A 86 31.45 2.92 14.86
C LEU A 86 32.32 3.75 13.91
N GLN A 87 33.54 3.29 13.60
CA GLN A 87 34.45 4.09 12.78
C GLN A 87 34.36 3.83 11.27
N ASP A 88 33.86 2.66 10.85
CA ASP A 88 33.93 2.24 9.46
C ASP A 88 32.54 2.07 8.82
N THR A 89 32.07 3.12 8.14
CA THR A 89 30.80 3.12 7.41
C THR A 89 30.81 2.22 6.16
N SER A 90 32.00 1.79 5.68
CA SER A 90 32.11 0.92 4.51
C SER A 90 31.57 -0.48 4.79
N LYS A 91 31.61 -0.91 6.06
CA LYS A 91 31.11 -2.21 6.54
C LYS A 91 29.60 -2.27 6.74
N TRP A 92 28.91 -1.13 6.65
CA TRP A 92 27.46 -1.10 6.85
C TRP A 92 26.74 -1.72 5.66
N SER A 93 25.79 -2.60 5.95
CA SER A 93 24.96 -3.21 4.92
C SER A 93 24.06 -2.15 4.26
N ASP A 94 23.64 -2.42 3.02
CA ASP A 94 22.71 -1.54 2.32
C ASP A 94 21.36 -1.44 3.07
N ASP A 95 20.96 -2.49 3.78
CA ASP A 95 19.75 -2.47 4.62
C ASP A 95 19.91 -1.60 5.87
N GLN A 96 21.07 -1.60 6.53
CA GLN A 96 21.35 -0.68 7.65
C GLN A 96 21.31 0.78 7.17
N ARG A 97 21.96 1.08 6.04
CA ARG A 97 21.93 2.43 5.43
C ARG A 97 20.51 2.85 5.07
N ARG A 98 19.74 1.96 4.44
CA ARG A 98 18.33 2.18 4.10
C ARG A 98 17.51 2.52 5.34
N GLN A 99 17.67 1.75 6.42
CA GLN A 99 16.93 1.96 7.66
C GLN A 99 17.23 3.32 8.30
N LEU A 100 18.50 3.77 8.29
CA LEU A 100 18.88 5.10 8.79
C LEU A 100 18.21 6.24 8.02
N PHE A 101 18.24 6.20 6.69
CA PHE A 101 17.58 7.23 5.87
C PHE A 101 16.06 7.23 6.04
N LEU A 102 15.43 6.05 6.12
CA LEU A 102 14.00 5.95 6.40
C LEU A 102 13.65 6.47 7.79
N ARG A 103 14.50 6.20 8.80
CA ARG A 103 14.30 6.68 10.16
C ARG A 103 14.42 8.20 10.24
N LEU A 104 15.41 8.80 9.56
CA LEU A 104 15.54 10.26 9.42
C LEU A 104 14.27 10.89 8.83
N LEU A 105 13.73 10.32 7.76
CA LEU A 105 12.47 10.79 7.17
C LEU A 105 11.28 10.64 8.12
N GLY A 106 11.26 9.55 8.91
CA GLY A 106 10.27 9.31 9.95
C GLY A 106 10.29 10.37 11.05
N LEU A 107 11.48 10.69 11.58
CA LEU A 107 11.68 11.75 12.58
C LEU A 107 11.22 13.11 12.07
N ARG A 108 11.58 13.45 10.83
CA ARG A 108 11.11 14.67 10.17
C ARG A 108 9.58 14.73 10.08
N LYS A 109 8.93 13.65 9.65
CA LYS A 109 7.46 13.59 9.55
C LYS A 109 6.76 13.68 10.91
N ALA A 110 7.42 13.18 11.96
CA ALA A 110 6.94 13.28 13.33
C ALA A 110 7.25 14.64 14.00
N GLY A 111 7.94 15.57 13.31
CA GLY A 111 8.33 16.85 13.89
C GLY A 111 9.40 16.75 14.99
N LYS A 112 10.20 15.67 14.98
CA LYS A 112 11.19 15.36 16.01
C LYS A 112 12.61 15.81 15.67
N LEU A 113 12.81 16.42 14.50
CA LEU A 113 14.11 17.00 14.16
C LEU A 113 14.24 18.38 14.80
N THR A 114 15.32 18.60 15.54
CA THR A 114 15.59 19.88 16.21
C THR A 114 16.14 20.93 15.25
N THR A 115 16.79 20.50 14.17
CA THR A 115 17.43 21.39 13.19
C THR A 115 16.46 21.82 12.10
N SER A 116 16.34 23.13 11.89
CA SER A 116 15.58 23.72 10.78
C SER A 116 16.44 23.93 9.53
N ALA A 117 15.84 23.74 8.36
CA ALA A 117 16.52 24.00 7.08
C ALA A 117 16.66 25.52 6.86
N THR A 118 17.88 26.00 6.65
CA THR A 118 18.22 27.41 6.43
C THR A 118 18.63 27.69 4.98
N ARG A 119 18.94 26.66 4.19
CA ARG A 119 19.33 26.77 2.79
C ARG A 119 18.26 26.18 1.87
N ARG A 120 18.07 26.85 0.74
CA ARG A 120 17.22 26.38 -0.36
C ARG A 120 18.11 25.87 -1.49
N ALA A 121 17.80 24.70 -2.02
CA ALA A 121 18.48 24.16 -3.19
C ALA A 121 18.13 24.94 -4.46
N GLN A 122 19.09 25.01 -5.39
CA GLN A 122 18.93 25.73 -6.66
C GLN A 122 17.82 25.16 -7.53
N PRO A 123 17.11 25.93 -8.37
CA PRO A 123 16.14 25.37 -9.31
C PRO A 123 16.78 24.32 -10.24
N ILE A 124 16.04 23.26 -10.58
CA ILE A 124 16.43 22.32 -11.65
C ILE A 124 15.57 22.63 -12.87
N ASP A 125 16.18 22.48 -14.04
CA ASP A 125 15.53 22.63 -15.33
C ASP A 125 14.34 21.64 -15.49
N SER A 126 13.37 22.04 -16.28
CA SER A 126 12.15 21.28 -16.57
C SER A 126 12.38 20.06 -17.47
N ASP A 127 13.46 20.06 -18.24
CA ASP A 127 13.81 19.04 -19.25
C ASP A 127 14.03 17.63 -18.67
N VAL A 128 14.55 17.51 -17.45
CA VAL A 128 14.79 16.21 -16.79
C VAL A 128 13.51 15.55 -16.23
N GLN A 129 12.36 16.24 -16.26
CA GLN A 129 11.15 15.74 -15.62
C GLN A 129 10.63 14.43 -16.22
N VAL A 130 10.58 14.35 -17.55
CA VAL A 130 10.07 13.16 -18.25
C VAL A 130 10.99 11.97 -17.98
N ILE A 131 12.31 12.19 -18.03
CA ILE A 131 13.33 11.17 -17.75
C ILE A 131 13.19 10.67 -16.30
N ALA A 132 13.08 11.59 -15.34
CA ALA A 132 12.91 11.27 -13.93
C ALA A 132 11.61 10.49 -13.66
N GLU A 133 10.52 10.84 -14.34
CA GLU A 133 9.25 10.13 -14.22
C GLU A 133 9.35 8.70 -14.75
N MET A 134 9.90 8.51 -15.96
CA MET A 134 10.06 7.20 -16.59
C MET A 134 10.99 6.29 -15.78
N ALA A 135 12.20 6.77 -15.43
CA ALA A 135 13.16 6.01 -14.66
C ALA A 135 12.64 5.69 -13.25
N GLY A 136 12.01 6.69 -12.60
CA GLY A 136 11.39 6.52 -11.29
C GLY A 136 10.31 5.44 -11.28
N ARG A 137 9.40 5.45 -12.26
CA ARG A 137 8.36 4.42 -12.39
C ARG A 137 8.95 3.05 -12.62
N ALA A 138 9.90 2.91 -13.54
CA ALA A 138 10.52 1.64 -13.86
C ALA A 138 11.10 0.94 -12.61
N VAL A 139 11.83 1.67 -11.76
CA VAL A 139 12.41 1.13 -10.53
C VAL A 139 11.34 0.90 -9.45
N MET A 140 10.42 1.86 -9.25
CA MET A 140 9.36 1.74 -8.24
C MET A 140 8.44 0.54 -8.52
N ASP A 141 8.09 0.30 -9.77
CA ASP A 141 7.21 -0.80 -10.18
C ASP A 141 7.92 -2.15 -10.05
N ARG A 142 9.18 -2.23 -10.49
CA ARG A 142 10.01 -3.44 -10.41
C ARG A 142 10.18 -3.94 -8.97
N HIS A 143 10.40 -3.02 -8.04
CA HIS A 143 10.65 -3.37 -6.63
C HIS A 143 9.45 -3.13 -5.71
N ARG A 144 8.29 -2.75 -6.28
CA ARG A 144 7.03 -2.48 -5.56
C ARG A 144 7.21 -1.54 -4.36
N MET A 145 7.91 -0.43 -4.58
CA MET A 145 8.31 0.49 -3.51
C MET A 145 7.90 1.94 -3.75
N THR A 146 7.82 2.70 -2.67
CA THR A 146 7.54 4.14 -2.71
C THR A 146 8.80 4.95 -3.07
N THR A 147 8.61 6.20 -3.50
CA THR A 147 9.73 7.12 -3.76
C THR A 147 10.66 7.29 -2.55
N ASP A 148 10.11 7.32 -1.33
CA ASP A 148 10.91 7.44 -0.10
C ASP A 148 11.80 6.20 0.12
N GLN A 149 11.26 5.00 -0.13
CA GLN A 149 12.00 3.75 -0.03
C GLN A 149 13.08 3.67 -1.11
N LEU A 150 12.74 4.04 -2.35
CA LEU A 150 13.66 4.05 -3.48
C LEU A 150 14.87 4.94 -3.21
N LEU A 151 14.63 6.17 -2.73
CA LEU A 151 15.71 7.14 -2.48
C LEU A 151 16.50 6.82 -1.19
N ALA A 152 15.95 6.04 -0.27
CA ALA A 152 16.64 5.62 0.94
C ALA A 152 17.57 4.42 0.70
N ASP A 153 17.17 3.46 -0.13
CA ASP A 153 17.93 2.22 -0.38
C ASP A 153 19.10 2.45 -1.37
N PRO A 154 20.37 2.22 -0.96
CA PRO A 154 21.53 2.41 -1.83
C PRO A 154 21.51 1.61 -3.14
N ARG A 155 20.80 0.49 -3.19
CA ARG A 155 20.69 -0.37 -4.39
C ARG A 155 19.81 0.31 -5.44
N THR A 156 18.55 0.59 -5.09
CA THR A 156 17.61 1.24 -6.00
C THR A 156 17.96 2.70 -6.27
N TYR A 157 18.71 3.33 -5.37
CA TYR A 157 19.27 4.67 -5.59
C TYR A 157 20.26 4.69 -6.77
N ARG A 158 21.13 3.68 -6.87
CA ARG A 158 22.04 3.50 -8.01
C ARG A 158 21.28 3.09 -9.27
N GLU A 159 20.38 2.13 -9.13
CA GLU A 159 19.54 1.65 -10.23
C GLU A 159 18.71 2.77 -10.89
N LEU A 160 18.18 3.72 -10.10
CA LEU A 160 17.50 4.91 -10.64
C LEU A 160 18.40 5.70 -11.59
N THR A 161 19.66 5.91 -11.21
CA THR A 161 20.63 6.60 -12.04
C THR A 161 20.95 5.80 -13.31
N GLU A 162 21.08 4.48 -13.19
CA GLU A 162 21.30 3.60 -14.34
C GLU A 162 20.11 3.63 -15.32
N GLU A 163 18.87 3.55 -14.83
CA GLU A 163 17.67 3.66 -15.66
C GLU A 163 17.55 5.02 -16.35
N ALA A 164 17.88 6.11 -15.65
CA ALA A 164 17.87 7.44 -16.24
C ALA A 164 18.92 7.57 -17.37
N ARG A 165 20.11 7.00 -17.19
CA ARG A 165 21.19 7.02 -18.18
C ARG A 165 20.88 6.23 -19.45
N LYS A 166 20.01 5.21 -19.37
CA LYS A 166 19.51 4.51 -20.58
C LYS A 166 18.67 5.42 -21.46
N LEU A 167 17.98 6.41 -20.88
CA LEU A 167 17.14 7.37 -21.60
C LEU A 167 17.96 8.56 -22.09
N SER A 168 18.95 9.00 -21.30
CA SER A 168 19.87 10.09 -21.64
C SER A 168 21.22 9.86 -20.94
N PRO A 169 22.29 9.46 -21.68
CA PRO A 169 23.57 9.07 -21.08
C PRO A 169 24.22 10.13 -20.18
N ASP A 170 24.07 11.41 -20.53
CA ASP A 170 24.71 12.55 -19.85
C ASP A 170 23.82 13.21 -18.79
N VAL A 171 22.74 12.55 -18.38
CA VAL A 171 21.77 13.13 -17.44
C VAL A 171 22.37 13.30 -16.03
N ASP A 172 22.16 14.47 -15.44
CA ASP A 172 22.57 14.72 -14.05
C ASP A 172 21.74 13.89 -13.07
N ALA A 173 22.41 12.98 -12.37
CA ALA A 173 21.80 12.10 -11.38
C ALA A 173 21.17 12.88 -10.22
N TYR A 174 21.77 13.98 -9.79
CA TYR A 174 21.20 14.83 -8.75
C TYR A 174 19.90 15.48 -9.25
N ALA A 175 19.91 16.02 -10.47
CA ALA A 175 18.72 16.59 -11.10
C ALA A 175 17.56 15.58 -11.18
N ILE A 176 17.85 14.32 -11.53
CA ILE A 176 16.85 13.23 -11.56
C ILE A 176 16.24 12.98 -10.18
N ARG A 177 17.07 12.72 -9.17
CA ARG A 177 16.61 12.36 -7.81
C ARG A 177 15.78 13.48 -7.19
N ARG A 178 16.20 14.73 -7.37
CA ARG A 178 15.49 15.89 -6.86
C ARG A 178 14.20 16.15 -7.63
N THR A 179 14.19 15.93 -8.94
CA THR A 179 12.94 15.98 -9.72
C THR A 179 11.96 14.89 -9.29
N LEU A 180 12.46 13.70 -8.92
CA LEU A 180 11.65 12.63 -8.35
C LEU A 180 10.98 13.05 -7.03
N LEU A 181 11.69 13.76 -6.14
CA LEU A 181 11.09 14.34 -4.92
C LEU A 181 10.00 15.38 -5.24
N ARG A 182 10.19 16.19 -6.29
CA ARG A 182 9.17 17.14 -6.77
C ARG A 182 7.94 16.39 -7.26
N LEU A 183 8.11 15.37 -8.10
CA LEU A 183 7.03 14.55 -8.63
C LEU A 183 6.28 13.76 -7.54
N ARG A 184 6.99 13.33 -6.49
CA ARG A 184 6.40 12.76 -5.26
C ARG A 184 5.47 13.76 -4.59
N LYS A 185 5.93 15.02 -4.39
CA LYS A 185 5.14 16.09 -3.76
C LYS A 185 3.91 16.47 -4.58
N THR A 186 4.00 16.44 -5.92
CA THR A 186 2.88 16.70 -6.83
C THR A 186 2.02 15.47 -7.12
N ARG A 187 2.30 14.32 -6.49
CA ARG A 187 1.57 13.03 -6.64
C ARG A 187 1.54 12.49 -8.08
N ARG A 188 2.48 12.89 -8.95
CA ARG A 188 2.59 12.41 -10.35
C ARG A 188 3.22 11.02 -10.52
N LEU A 189 3.97 10.57 -9.50
CA LEU A 189 4.55 9.22 -9.42
C LEU A 189 3.64 8.22 -8.71
N ARG A 190 2.36 8.55 -8.48
CA ARG A 190 1.45 7.54 -7.95
C ARG A 190 1.47 6.37 -8.93
N PRO A 191 1.64 5.12 -8.44
CA PRO A 191 1.65 3.97 -9.31
C PRO A 191 0.37 4.00 -10.13
N GLU A 192 0.43 3.48 -11.35
CA GLU A 192 -0.77 3.04 -12.04
C GLU A 192 -1.44 2.01 -11.13
N LEU A 193 -2.30 2.49 -10.25
CA LEU A 193 -3.19 1.66 -9.44
C LEU A 193 -3.94 0.71 -10.36
N VAL A 194 -4.17 1.10 -11.61
CA VAL A 194 -4.67 0.24 -12.68
C VAL A 194 -3.86 -1.06 -12.86
N LEU A 195 -2.51 -1.02 -12.81
CA LEU A 195 -1.66 -2.22 -12.90
C LEU A 195 -1.64 -3.02 -11.59
N GLN A 196 -1.66 -2.37 -10.42
CA GLN A 196 -1.70 -3.09 -9.13
C GLN A 196 -3.07 -3.73 -8.83
N VAL A 197 -4.14 -3.20 -9.41
CA VAL A 197 -5.52 -3.67 -9.23
C VAL A 197 -5.78 -5.03 -9.91
N ALA A 198 -5.01 -5.38 -10.94
CA ALA A 198 -5.13 -6.68 -11.62
C ALA A 198 -4.83 -7.86 -10.65
N ASP A 199 -3.92 -7.67 -9.69
CA ASP A 199 -3.51 -8.68 -8.71
C ASP A 199 -4.46 -8.82 -7.51
N TRP A 200 -5.47 -7.95 -7.35
CA TRP A 200 -6.29 -7.90 -6.13
C TRP A 200 -7.45 -8.89 -6.08
N GLN A 201 -7.52 -9.83 -7.04
CA GLN A 201 -8.58 -10.85 -7.14
C GLN A 201 -9.98 -10.25 -6.99
N ARG A 202 -10.21 -9.11 -7.64
CA ARG A 202 -11.46 -8.36 -7.52
C ARG A 202 -12.57 -9.07 -8.27
N LYS A 203 -13.69 -9.32 -7.60
CA LYS A 203 -14.94 -9.72 -8.25
C LYS A 203 -15.73 -8.47 -8.63
N VAL A 204 -16.07 -8.33 -9.91
CA VAL A 204 -16.93 -7.25 -10.42
C VAL A 204 -18.31 -7.81 -10.71
N THR A 205 -19.34 -7.18 -10.17
CA THR A 205 -20.75 -7.55 -10.40
C THR A 205 -21.56 -6.28 -10.60
N THR A 206 -22.47 -6.28 -11.57
CA THR A 206 -23.36 -5.14 -11.83
C THR A 206 -24.80 -5.55 -11.56
N TYR A 207 -25.56 -4.65 -10.95
CA TYR A 207 -26.97 -4.84 -10.61
C TYR A 207 -27.77 -3.60 -11.02
N SER A 208 -29.05 -3.76 -11.36
CA SER A 208 -30.00 -2.65 -11.27
C SER A 208 -30.23 -2.28 -9.79
N LEU A 209 -30.82 -1.10 -9.52
CA LEU A 209 -31.14 -0.74 -8.14
C LEU A 209 -32.12 -1.72 -7.47
N ASP A 210 -33.10 -2.24 -8.22
CA ASP A 210 -34.10 -3.14 -7.64
C ASP A 210 -33.55 -4.54 -7.41
N GLU A 211 -32.71 -5.04 -8.32
CA GLU A 211 -31.95 -6.27 -8.09
C GLU A 211 -31.04 -6.15 -6.87
N LEU A 212 -30.37 -5.01 -6.72
CA LEU A 212 -29.44 -4.78 -5.62
C LEU A 212 -30.14 -4.76 -4.25
N LYS A 213 -31.35 -4.20 -4.17
CA LYS A 213 -32.17 -4.21 -2.93
C LYS A 213 -32.57 -5.63 -2.51
N GLN A 214 -32.71 -6.54 -3.47
CA GLN A 214 -33.08 -7.94 -3.23
C GLN A 214 -31.86 -8.85 -3.09
N THR A 215 -30.67 -8.36 -3.41
CA THR A 215 -29.42 -9.13 -3.38
C THR A 215 -28.78 -9.07 -1.99
N ASP A 216 -28.26 -10.21 -1.52
CA ASP A 216 -27.39 -10.24 -0.33
C ASP A 216 -26.01 -9.66 -0.67
N VAL A 217 -25.84 -8.36 -0.44
CA VAL A 217 -24.58 -7.66 -0.70
C VAL A 217 -23.49 -8.17 0.25
N PRO A 218 -22.30 -8.54 -0.25
CA PRO A 218 -21.22 -9.01 0.61
C PRO A 218 -20.80 -7.97 1.66
N LYS A 219 -20.66 -8.42 2.93
CA LYS A 219 -20.06 -7.66 4.03
C LYS A 219 -18.53 -7.63 3.92
N ARG A 220 -18.02 -7.10 2.81
CA ARG A 220 -16.59 -7.07 2.48
C ARG A 220 -16.14 -5.68 2.06
N PRO A 221 -14.83 -5.39 2.14
CA PRO A 221 -14.27 -4.16 1.60
C PRO A 221 -14.40 -4.13 0.08
N GLY A 222 -14.68 -2.94 -0.44
CA GLY A 222 -14.90 -2.78 -1.88
C GLY A 222 -15.09 -1.35 -2.32
N VAL A 223 -15.22 -1.16 -3.63
CA VAL A 223 -15.65 0.09 -4.26
C VAL A 223 -17.00 -0.14 -4.93
N TYR A 224 -17.88 0.86 -4.91
CA TYR A 224 -19.17 0.82 -5.59
C TYR A 224 -19.30 2.02 -6.52
N LEU A 225 -19.93 1.81 -7.67
CA LEU A 225 -20.11 2.82 -8.71
C LEU A 225 -21.57 2.85 -9.14
N PHE A 226 -22.22 3.99 -8.95
CA PHE A 226 -23.52 4.28 -9.55
C PHE A 226 -23.31 4.82 -10.97
N LYS A 227 -24.04 4.29 -11.95
CA LYS A 227 -24.01 4.75 -13.34
C LYS A 227 -25.36 4.64 -14.01
N ASP A 228 -25.60 5.47 -15.01
CA ASP A 228 -26.76 5.39 -15.91
C ASP A 228 -26.28 5.53 -17.37
N ALA A 229 -27.22 5.73 -18.30
CA ALA A 229 -26.91 5.93 -19.72
C ALA A 229 -26.05 7.19 -19.99
N SER A 230 -26.04 8.19 -19.10
CA SER A 230 -25.25 9.41 -19.22
C SER A 230 -23.80 9.25 -18.73
N GLY A 231 -23.51 8.17 -17.99
CA GLY A 231 -22.19 7.86 -17.48
C GLY A 231 -22.18 7.56 -15.98
N TYR A 232 -21.04 7.80 -15.33
CA TYR A 232 -20.89 7.54 -13.90
C TYR A 232 -21.47 8.69 -13.07
N LEU A 233 -22.30 8.33 -12.10
CA LEU A 233 -22.98 9.28 -11.22
C LEU A 233 -22.19 9.48 -9.93
N TYR A 234 -21.74 8.38 -9.31
CA TYR A 234 -21.01 8.44 -8.05
C TYR A 234 -20.14 7.21 -7.87
N ILE A 235 -18.98 7.38 -7.25
CA ILE A 235 -18.04 6.31 -6.91
C ILE A 235 -17.66 6.46 -5.44
N GLY A 236 -17.73 5.38 -4.68
CA GLY A 236 -17.40 5.39 -3.24
C GLY A 236 -16.64 4.14 -2.81
N GLU A 237 -15.82 4.27 -1.77
CA GLU A 237 -15.24 3.12 -1.06
C GLU A 237 -16.01 2.72 0.21
N ALA A 238 -15.91 1.45 0.59
CA ALA A 238 -16.40 0.96 1.86
C ALA A 238 -15.51 -0.14 2.44
N VAL A 239 -15.38 -0.17 3.77
CA VAL A 239 -14.93 -1.36 4.51
C VAL A 239 -15.99 -2.48 4.50
N ASN A 240 -17.27 -2.08 4.39
CA ASN A 240 -18.43 -2.95 4.37
C ASN A 240 -19.42 -2.43 3.33
N LEU A 241 -19.44 -3.07 2.15
CA LEU A 241 -20.31 -2.66 1.04
C LEU A 241 -21.80 -2.72 1.41
N ALA A 242 -22.24 -3.75 2.15
CA ALA A 242 -23.64 -3.93 2.51
C ALA A 242 -24.17 -2.78 3.36
N GLU A 243 -23.43 -2.42 4.40
CA GLU A 243 -23.78 -1.31 5.29
C GLU A 243 -23.76 0.03 4.55
N ARG A 244 -22.74 0.25 3.72
CA ARG A 244 -22.59 1.52 3.00
C ARG A 244 -23.66 1.72 1.93
N LEU A 245 -24.04 0.69 1.19
CA LEU A 245 -25.12 0.77 0.21
C LEU A 245 -26.48 0.95 0.89
N LYS A 246 -26.71 0.28 2.02
CA LYS A 246 -27.92 0.50 2.83
C LYS A 246 -28.05 1.97 3.26
N GLN A 247 -26.97 2.60 3.71
CA GLN A 247 -26.97 4.04 4.03
C GLN A 247 -27.37 4.91 2.83
N HIS A 248 -27.03 4.52 1.59
CA HIS A 248 -27.45 5.27 0.42
C HIS A 248 -28.97 5.14 0.15
N PHE A 249 -29.57 4.00 0.46
CA PHE A 249 -31.01 3.75 0.31
C PHE A 249 -31.84 4.38 1.42
N ASP A 250 -31.36 4.33 2.67
CA ASP A 250 -32.10 4.81 3.85
C ASP A 250 -31.99 6.34 4.05
N GLY A 251 -31.17 7.03 3.23
CA GLY A 251 -30.93 8.46 3.33
C GLY A 251 -29.43 8.76 3.24
N SER A 252 -28.91 8.88 2.02
CA SER A 252 -27.50 9.17 1.75
C SER A 252 -27.06 10.51 2.37
N HIS A 253 -25.87 10.53 2.99
CA HIS A 253 -25.21 11.77 3.45
C HIS A 253 -24.89 12.77 2.31
N ASN A 254 -24.93 12.31 1.06
CA ASN A 254 -24.88 13.18 -0.12
C ASN A 254 -26.31 13.46 -0.59
N ALA A 255 -26.82 14.65 -0.29
CA ALA A 255 -28.19 15.07 -0.60
C ALA A 255 -28.50 15.05 -2.11
N ALA A 256 -27.53 15.39 -2.96
CA ALA A 256 -27.71 15.39 -4.41
C ALA A 256 -27.84 13.96 -4.97
N LEU A 257 -27.05 13.02 -4.44
CA LEU A 257 -27.16 11.61 -4.78
C LEU A 257 -28.46 10.99 -4.23
N ALA A 258 -28.82 11.33 -2.98
CA ALA A 258 -30.06 10.87 -2.35
C ALA A 258 -31.29 11.26 -3.18
N ALA A 259 -31.37 12.53 -3.57
CA ALA A 259 -32.46 13.06 -4.39
C ALA A 259 -32.55 12.37 -5.75
N MET A 260 -31.40 12.01 -6.35
CA MET A 260 -31.36 11.28 -7.63
C MET A 260 -31.86 9.84 -7.46
N LEU A 261 -31.38 9.11 -6.45
CA LEU A 261 -31.77 7.72 -6.19
C LEU A 261 -33.25 7.57 -5.77
N GLN A 262 -33.87 8.63 -5.26
CA GLN A 262 -35.29 8.70 -4.92
C GLN A 262 -36.16 9.24 -6.08
N SER A 263 -35.55 9.72 -7.16
CA SER A 263 -36.28 10.25 -8.32
C SER A 263 -36.71 9.13 -9.27
N PRO A 264 -37.77 9.32 -10.08
CA PRO A 264 -38.20 8.33 -11.09
C PRO A 264 -37.10 7.96 -12.11
N ARG A 265 -36.06 8.78 -12.25
CA ARG A 265 -34.90 8.48 -13.11
C ARG A 265 -34.00 7.38 -12.55
N SER A 266 -34.23 6.94 -11.31
CA SER A 266 -33.49 5.86 -10.66
C SER A 266 -33.67 4.50 -11.35
N GLU A 267 -34.75 4.30 -12.09
CA GLU A 267 -35.04 3.04 -12.80
C GLU A 267 -33.95 2.67 -13.83
N ASN A 268 -33.24 3.67 -14.36
CA ASN A 268 -32.15 3.48 -15.32
C ASN A 268 -30.76 3.43 -14.67
N VAL A 269 -30.69 3.46 -13.33
CA VAL A 269 -29.44 3.45 -12.59
C VAL A 269 -29.03 2.01 -12.30
N SER A 270 -27.77 1.72 -12.59
CA SER A 270 -27.11 0.47 -12.22
C SER A 270 -25.98 0.75 -11.23
N VAL A 271 -25.66 -0.28 -10.44
CA VAL A 271 -24.60 -0.26 -9.45
C VAL A 271 -23.60 -1.36 -9.77
N GLU A 272 -22.36 -0.96 -10.00
CA GLU A 272 -21.23 -1.84 -10.20
C GLU A 272 -20.46 -1.97 -8.88
N LEU A 273 -20.32 -3.21 -8.39
CA LEU A 273 -19.62 -3.55 -7.16
C LEU A 273 -18.28 -4.19 -7.46
N HIS A 274 -17.24 -3.61 -6.88
CA HIS A 274 -15.87 -4.07 -6.92
C HIS A 274 -15.55 -4.69 -5.55
N VAL A 275 -15.78 -5.98 -5.40
CA VAL A 275 -15.58 -6.70 -4.14
C VAL A 275 -14.14 -7.22 -4.08
N PHE A 276 -13.43 -6.87 -3.01
CA PHE A 276 -12.07 -7.34 -2.79
C PHE A 276 -12.04 -8.61 -1.92
N ALA A 277 -11.04 -9.46 -2.14
CA ALA A 277 -10.73 -10.54 -1.21
C ALA A 277 -10.25 -9.96 0.13
N ALA A 278 -10.54 -10.65 1.24
CA ALA A 278 -10.27 -10.14 2.58
C ALA A 278 -8.75 -9.97 2.84
N ASP A 279 -7.96 -10.86 2.25
CA ASP A 279 -6.51 -10.92 2.29
C ASP A 279 -5.83 -10.05 1.21
N SER A 280 -6.58 -9.48 0.27
CA SER A 280 -6.01 -8.62 -0.76
C SER A 280 -5.47 -7.31 -0.17
N PRO A 281 -4.42 -6.71 -0.76
CA PRO A 281 -3.93 -5.39 -0.36
C PRO A 281 -5.02 -4.30 -0.39
N ALA A 282 -6.03 -4.47 -1.24
CA ALA A 282 -7.19 -3.58 -1.39
C ALA A 282 -8.13 -3.56 -0.16
N SER A 283 -8.00 -4.51 0.76
CA SER A 283 -8.72 -4.47 2.04
C SER A 283 -8.22 -3.33 2.94
N LYS A 284 -6.98 -2.86 2.75
CA LYS A 284 -6.39 -1.73 3.48
C LYS A 284 -6.98 -0.41 2.99
N SER A 285 -7.39 0.45 3.93
CA SER A 285 -8.04 1.74 3.64
C SER A 285 -7.24 2.62 2.67
N ALA A 286 -5.91 2.73 2.86
CA ALA A 286 -5.07 3.56 1.99
C ALA A 286 -5.11 3.10 0.52
N MET A 287 -5.05 1.79 0.28
CA MET A 287 -5.07 1.22 -1.08
C MET A 287 -6.45 1.36 -1.72
N ARG A 288 -7.51 1.09 -0.95
CA ARG A 288 -8.88 1.23 -1.42
C ARG A 288 -9.24 2.67 -1.79
N ARG A 289 -8.85 3.64 -0.96
CA ARG A 289 -9.04 5.08 -1.25
C ARG A 289 -8.25 5.54 -2.46
N ALA A 290 -7.03 5.02 -2.62
CA ALA A 290 -6.23 5.31 -3.79
C ALA A 290 -6.91 4.77 -5.06
N TYR A 291 -7.48 3.57 -4.98
CA TYR A 291 -8.22 2.97 -6.09
C TYR A 291 -9.50 3.75 -6.43
N GLU A 292 -10.32 4.08 -5.43
CA GLU A 292 -11.46 4.97 -5.57
C GLU A 292 -11.05 6.30 -6.26
N SER A 293 -9.97 6.93 -5.81
CA SER A 293 -9.47 8.18 -6.38
C SER A 293 -9.13 8.06 -7.86
N GLU A 294 -8.51 6.95 -8.29
CA GLU A 294 -8.23 6.71 -9.70
C GLU A 294 -9.48 6.44 -10.53
N LEU A 295 -10.47 5.75 -9.97
CA LEU A 295 -11.75 5.56 -10.67
C LEU A 295 -12.49 6.89 -10.81
N ILE A 296 -12.49 7.75 -9.79
CA ILE A 296 -13.05 9.10 -9.87
C ILE A 296 -12.31 9.92 -10.94
N ARG A 297 -10.98 9.88 -10.96
CA ARG A 297 -10.16 10.61 -11.94
C ARG A 297 -10.44 10.15 -13.37
N SER A 298 -10.46 8.84 -13.60
CA SER A 298 -10.63 8.25 -14.95
C SER A 298 -12.06 8.33 -15.47
N ARG A 299 -13.07 8.25 -14.60
CA ARG A 299 -14.49 8.18 -15.00
C ARG A 299 -15.27 9.47 -14.78
N SER A 300 -14.68 10.45 -14.08
CA SER A 300 -15.26 11.77 -13.84
C SER A 300 -16.74 11.75 -13.40
N PRO A 301 -17.09 11.04 -12.31
CA PRO A 301 -18.47 10.89 -11.88
C PRO A 301 -19.11 12.23 -11.47
N LYS A 302 -20.40 12.39 -11.80
CA LYS A 302 -21.15 13.66 -11.69
C LYS A 302 -21.26 14.21 -10.26
N TYR A 303 -21.43 13.35 -9.26
CA TYR A 303 -21.77 13.74 -7.88
C TYR A 303 -20.61 13.54 -6.88
N ASN A 304 -19.43 13.11 -7.32
CA ASN A 304 -18.25 13.16 -6.47
C ASN A 304 -17.74 14.60 -6.39
N VAL A 305 -17.68 15.15 -5.19
CA VAL A 305 -16.96 16.41 -4.96
C VAL A 305 -15.48 16.12 -5.23
N ARG A 306 -14.94 16.72 -6.28
CA ARG A 306 -13.50 16.63 -6.58
C ARG A 306 -12.75 17.30 -5.42
N PRO A 307 -11.85 16.60 -4.71
CA PRO A 307 -10.99 17.22 -3.71
C PRO A 307 -9.96 18.14 -4.35
#